data_AF-A0A329XIQ7-F1
#
_entry.id   AF-A0A329XIQ7-F1
#
_cell.length_a   1.000
_cell.length_b   1.000
_cell.length_c   1.000
_cell.angle_alpha   90.00
_cell.angle_beta   90.00
_cell.angle_gamma   90.00
#
_symmetry.space_group_name_H-M   'P 1'
#
loop_
_entity.id
_entity.type
_entity.pdbx_description
1 polymer ?
#
loop_
_entity_poly.entity_id
_entity_poly.type
_entity_poly.pdbx_seq_one_letter_code
_entity_poly.pdbx_strand_id
1 'polypeptide(L)'
;MCILDLIMTICFFLSILFLVISIAIYKINQKKMDKIIELYIEEGLYLPTGIIIQRFGRMRDQIHVVLFFYMLLTGKKMKINQPDSKYMHQESYYFIQNLPSSLTHWMKTCIIITYIGVAFALILTIIILIQKYYSSC
;
A
#
# COMPACT_ATOMS: atom_id res chain seq x y z
N MET A 1 6.34 28.79 20.11
CA MET A 1 6.37 27.88 18.95
C MET A 1 6.02 28.69 17.72
N CYS A 2 6.87 28.71 16.68
CA CYS A 2 6.55 29.41 15.44
C CYS A 2 5.35 28.72 14.76
N ILE A 3 4.61 29.44 13.90
CA ILE A 3 3.53 28.85 13.09
C ILE A 3 4.04 27.63 12.31
N LEU A 4 5.28 27.69 11.83
CA LEU A 4 5.90 26.59 11.09
C LEU A 4 6.14 25.35 11.97
N ASP A 5 6.61 25.56 13.21
CA ASP A 5 6.81 24.47 14.18
C ASP A 5 5.49 23.82 14.57
N LEU A 6 4.41 24.62 14.68
CA LEU A 6 3.06 24.12 14.91
C LEU A 6 2.58 23.25 13.75
N ILE A 7 2.75 23.71 12.51
CA ILE A 7 2.39 22.95 11.30
C ILE A 7 3.18 21.64 11.26
N MET A 8 4.49 21.66 11.48
CA MET A 8 5.32 20.45 11.50
C MET A 8 4.84 19.45 12.55
N THR A 9 4.54 19.93 13.75
CA THR A 9 4.03 19.10 14.85
C THR A 9 2.71 18.44 14.48
N ILE A 10 1.77 19.20 13.91
CA ILE A 10 0.47 18.68 13.45
C ILE A 10 0.66 17.64 12.33
N CYS A 11 1.48 17.94 11.31
CA CYS A 11 1.75 17.01 10.23
C CYS A 11 2.38 15.70 10.74
N PHE A 12 3.32 15.79 11.70
CA PHE A 12 3.94 14.63 12.32
C PHE A 12 2.91 13.75 13.03
N PHE A 13 2.09 14.33 13.92
CA PHE A 13 1.06 13.57 14.64
C PHE A 13 0.02 12.96 13.69
N LEU A 14 -0.44 13.70 12.67
CA LEU A 14 -1.36 13.17 11.66
C LEU A 14 -0.73 12.02 10.88
N SER A 15 0.55 12.13 10.48
CA SER A 15 1.24 11.06 9.75
C SER A 15 1.29 9.76 10.57
N ILE A 16 1.59 9.86 11.87
CA ILE A 16 1.60 8.70 12.79
C ILE A 16 0.20 8.15 12.98
N LEU A 17 -0.80 9.02 13.19
CA LEU A 17 -2.19 8.60 13.38
C LEU A 17 -2.67 7.79 12.17
N PHE A 18 -2.49 8.30 10.95
CA PHE A 18 -2.88 7.59 9.73
C PHE A 18 -2.10 6.30 9.52
N LEU A 19 -0.80 6.27 9.89
CA LEU A 19 -0.01 5.04 9.87
C LEU A 19 -0.60 3.96 10.80
N VAL A 20 -0.92 4.32 12.05
CA VAL A 20 -1.53 3.39 13.02
C VAL A 20 -2.88 2.90 12.54
N ILE A 21 -3.73 3.79 11.99
CA ILE A 21 -5.03 3.41 11.42
C ILE A 21 -4.85 2.44 10.26
N SER A 22 -3.91 2.70 9.34
CA SER A 22 -3.64 1.80 8.21
C SER A 22 -3.22 0.40 8.68
N ILE A 23 -2.28 0.33 9.64
CA ILE A 23 -1.85 -0.93 10.25
C ILE A 23 -3.03 -1.67 10.89
N ALA A 24 -3.90 -0.95 11.62
CA ALA A 24 -5.07 -1.54 12.25
C ALA A 24 -6.05 -2.11 11.22
N ILE A 25 -6.34 -1.37 10.14
CA ILE A 25 -7.22 -1.84 9.05
C ILE A 25 -6.66 -3.10 8.42
N TYR A 26 -5.36 -3.13 8.13
CA TYR A 26 -4.70 -4.30 7.57
C TYR A 26 -4.81 -5.50 8.54
N LYS A 27 -4.49 -5.32 9.82
CA LYS A 27 -4.59 -6.38 10.83
C LYS A 27 -5.99 -6.96 10.96
N ILE A 28 -7.03 -6.12 10.98
CA ILE A 28 -8.43 -6.56 11.06
C ILE A 28 -8.81 -7.40 9.82
N ASN A 29 -8.28 -7.04 8.64
CA ASN A 29 -8.59 -7.71 7.38
C ASN A 29 -7.55 -8.75 6.95
N GLN A 30 -6.60 -9.11 7.83
CA GLN A 30 -5.50 -10.00 7.49
C GLN A 30 -6.02 -11.36 6.98
N LYS A 31 -7.03 -11.95 7.64
CA LYS A 31 -7.66 -13.20 7.19
C LYS A 31 -8.27 -13.10 5.78
N LYS A 32 -8.77 -11.91 5.40
CA LYS A 32 -9.30 -11.69 4.04
C LYS A 32 -8.17 -11.64 3.04
N MET A 33 -7.07 -10.95 3.39
CA MET A 33 -5.86 -10.93 2.56
C MET A 33 -5.31 -12.35 2.35
N ASP A 34 -5.19 -13.14 3.42
CA ASP A 34 -4.70 -14.52 3.34
C ASP A 34 -5.57 -15.37 2.40
N LYS A 35 -6.90 -15.25 2.53
CA LYS A 35 -7.85 -15.94 1.66
C LYS A 35 -7.74 -15.51 0.20
N ILE A 36 -7.57 -14.21 -0.09
CA ILE A 36 -7.37 -13.73 -1.47
C ILE A 36 -6.15 -14.40 -2.09
N ILE A 37 -5.04 -14.46 -1.35
CA ILE A 37 -3.79 -14.99 -1.91
C ILE A 37 -3.85 -16.51 -2.02
N GLU A 38 -4.49 -17.20 -1.09
CA GLU A 38 -4.75 -18.65 -1.18
C GLU A 38 -5.51 -18.98 -2.46
N LEU A 39 -6.68 -18.37 -2.67
CA LEU A 39 -7.48 -18.57 -3.89
C LEU A 39 -6.70 -18.20 -5.16
N TYR A 40 -5.89 -17.14 -5.10
CA TYR A 40 -5.08 -16.71 -6.25
C TYR A 40 -4.00 -17.73 -6.62
N ILE A 41 -3.39 -18.39 -5.63
CA ILE A 41 -2.40 -19.45 -5.84
C ILE A 41 -3.07 -20.75 -6.30
N GLU A 42 -4.24 -21.09 -5.74
CA GLU A 42 -5.03 -22.26 -6.15
C GLU A 42 -5.44 -22.19 -7.62
N GLU A 43 -5.75 -20.99 -8.12
CA GLU A 43 -6.03 -20.74 -9.53
C GLU A 43 -4.77 -20.83 -10.42
N GLY A 44 -3.59 -21.05 -9.83
CA GLY A 44 -2.31 -21.16 -10.56
C GLY A 44 -1.78 -19.82 -11.09
N LEU A 45 -2.30 -18.69 -10.59
CA LEU A 45 -1.95 -17.36 -11.10
C LEU A 45 -0.58 -16.90 -10.60
N TYR A 46 0.15 -16.21 -11.48
CA TYR A 46 1.51 -15.76 -11.20
C TYR A 46 1.57 -14.69 -10.10
N LEU A 47 2.33 -14.97 -9.03
CA LEU A 47 2.65 -13.99 -7.99
C LEU A 47 4.09 -13.48 -8.16
N PRO A 48 4.32 -12.15 -8.28
CA PRO A 48 5.68 -11.63 -8.41
C PRO A 48 6.56 -11.97 -7.20
N THR A 49 7.84 -12.25 -7.43
CA THR A 49 8.80 -12.64 -6.38
C THR A 49 8.85 -11.67 -5.20
N GLY A 50 8.76 -10.36 -5.46
CA GLY A 50 8.73 -9.35 -4.38
C GLY A 50 7.51 -9.50 -3.46
N ILE A 51 6.36 -9.90 -4.00
CA ILE A 51 5.12 -10.14 -3.26
C ILE A 51 5.22 -11.46 -2.48
N ILE A 52 5.81 -12.50 -3.09
CA ILE A 52 6.12 -13.77 -2.42
C ILE A 52 7.02 -13.51 -1.20
N ILE A 53 8.13 -12.78 -1.38
CA ILE A 53 9.08 -12.48 -0.30
C ILE A 53 8.41 -11.70 0.83
N GLN A 54 7.58 -10.69 0.53
CA GLN A 54 6.90 -9.94 1.59
C GLN A 54 5.90 -10.79 2.36
N ARG A 55 5.17 -11.68 1.69
CA ARG A 55 4.22 -12.59 2.34
C ARG A 55 4.93 -13.61 3.22
N PHE A 56 5.91 -14.33 2.67
CA PHE A 56 6.55 -15.48 3.34
C PHE A 56 7.78 -15.11 4.17
N GLY A 57 8.36 -13.93 3.93
CA GLY A 57 9.50 -13.38 4.67
C GLY A 57 9.15 -12.76 6.02
N ARG A 58 7.91 -12.91 6.51
CA ARG A 58 7.43 -12.38 7.80
C ARG A 58 7.58 -10.85 7.96
N MET A 59 7.54 -10.08 6.86
CA MET A 59 7.52 -8.63 6.95
C MET A 59 6.22 -8.17 7.63
N ARG A 60 6.33 -7.27 8.62
CA ARG A 60 5.17 -6.84 9.44
C ARG A 60 4.16 -5.99 8.65
N ASP A 61 4.60 -5.41 7.55
CA ASP A 61 3.91 -4.43 6.73
C ASP A 61 3.76 -4.94 5.29
N GLN A 62 2.69 -5.70 5.05
CA GLN A 62 2.39 -6.24 3.72
C GLN A 62 1.67 -5.23 2.81
N ILE A 63 1.97 -3.93 2.96
CA ILE A 63 1.28 -2.87 2.21
C ILE A 63 1.48 -3.01 0.71
N HIS A 64 2.63 -3.50 0.25
CA HIS A 64 2.83 -3.75 -1.19
C HIS A 64 2.04 -4.95 -1.69
N VAL A 65 1.75 -5.94 -0.83
CA VAL A 65 0.83 -7.04 -1.16
C VAL A 65 -0.58 -6.48 -1.37
N VAL A 66 -1.06 -5.64 -0.44
CA VAL A 66 -2.36 -4.95 -0.58
C VAL A 66 -2.40 -4.11 -1.86
N LEU A 67 -1.34 -3.33 -2.12
CA LEU A 67 -1.25 -2.48 -3.30
C LEU A 67 -1.27 -3.30 -4.60
N PHE A 68 -0.56 -4.42 -4.65
CA PHE A 68 -0.56 -5.32 -5.80
C PHE A 68 -1.97 -5.81 -6.14
N PHE A 69 -2.70 -6.36 -5.16
CA PHE A 69 -4.07 -6.82 -5.39
C PHE A 69 -5.04 -5.68 -5.66
N TYR A 70 -4.83 -4.50 -5.05
CA TYR A 70 -5.61 -3.31 -5.37
C TYR A 70 -5.38 -2.81 -6.81
N MET A 71 -4.16 -2.93 -7.34
CA MET A 71 -3.85 -2.60 -8.73
C MET A 71 -4.52 -3.57 -9.72
N LEU A 72 -4.57 -4.87 -9.39
CA LEU A 72 -5.37 -5.85 -10.16
C LEU A 72 -6.86 -5.50 -10.12
N LEU A 73 -7.39 -5.23 -8.94
CA LEU A 73 -8.79 -4.87 -8.75
C LEU A 73 -9.20 -3.64 -9.56
N THR A 74 -8.31 -2.67 -9.70
CA THR A 74 -8.56 -1.42 -10.43
C THR A 74 -8.18 -1.47 -11.91
N GLY A 75 -7.71 -2.63 -12.41
CA GLY A 75 -7.32 -2.78 -13.81
C GLY A 75 -6.05 -2.01 -14.20
N LYS A 76 -5.23 -1.59 -13.22
CA LYS A 76 -3.98 -0.88 -13.51
C LYS A 76 -2.99 -1.81 -14.18
N LYS A 77 -2.54 -1.45 -15.39
CA LYS A 77 -1.51 -2.19 -16.12
C LYS A 77 -0.23 -2.26 -15.29
N MET A 78 0.19 -3.47 -14.94
CA MET A 78 1.42 -3.72 -14.18
C MET A 78 2.43 -4.38 -15.10
N LYS A 79 3.65 -3.82 -15.11
CA LYS A 79 4.79 -4.47 -15.75
C LYS A 79 5.26 -5.60 -14.85
N ILE A 80 5.56 -6.74 -15.46
CA ILE A 80 6.19 -7.86 -14.79
C ILE A 80 7.44 -8.25 -15.59
N ASN A 81 8.44 -8.76 -14.89
CA ASN A 81 9.67 -9.25 -15.52
C ASN A 81 9.56 -10.76 -15.73
N GLN A 82 8.48 -11.18 -16.39
CA GLN A 82 8.30 -12.57 -16.79
C GLN A 82 8.83 -12.78 -18.22
N PRO A 83 9.49 -13.90 -18.50
CA PRO A 83 10.11 -14.14 -19.81
C PRO A 83 9.07 -14.23 -20.95
N ASP A 84 7.86 -14.64 -20.62
CA ASP A 84 6.72 -14.88 -21.51
C ASP A 84 5.79 -13.67 -21.68
N SER A 85 5.83 -12.70 -20.75
CA SER A 85 5.03 -11.48 -20.85
C SER A 85 5.67 -10.27 -20.17
N LYS A 86 5.60 -9.12 -20.86
CA LYS A 86 5.99 -7.80 -20.33
C LYS A 86 5.00 -7.27 -19.29
N TYR A 87 3.75 -7.73 -19.32
CA TYR A 87 2.66 -7.23 -18.49
C TYR A 87 1.92 -8.37 -17.81
N MET A 88 1.27 -8.03 -16.71
CA MET A 88 0.44 -8.97 -15.98
C MET A 88 -0.66 -9.58 -16.85
N HIS A 89 -0.86 -10.88 -16.76
CA HIS A 89 -1.86 -11.60 -17.54
C HIS A 89 -3.28 -11.16 -17.16
N GLN A 90 -4.15 -11.07 -18.17
CA GLN A 90 -5.52 -10.57 -18.01
C GLN A 90 -6.34 -11.42 -17.01
N GLU A 91 -6.07 -12.72 -16.95
CA GLU A 91 -6.69 -13.66 -16.00
C GLU A 91 -6.53 -13.21 -14.54
N SER A 92 -5.38 -12.64 -14.18
CA SER A 92 -5.14 -12.11 -12.84
C SER A 92 -6.05 -10.93 -12.49
N TYR A 93 -6.38 -10.10 -13.48
CA TYR A 93 -7.30 -8.99 -13.30
C TYR A 93 -8.74 -9.48 -13.17
N TYR A 94 -9.16 -10.37 -14.08
CA TYR A 94 -10.51 -10.94 -14.05
C TYR A 94 -10.79 -11.68 -12.75
N PHE A 95 -9.83 -12.48 -12.29
CA PHE A 95 -9.96 -13.21 -11.03
C PHE A 95 -10.23 -12.27 -9.85
N ILE A 96 -9.40 -11.24 -9.65
CA ILE A 96 -9.57 -10.32 -8.51
C ILE A 96 -10.84 -9.48 -8.63
N GLN A 97 -11.24 -9.09 -9.84
CA GLN A 97 -12.45 -8.30 -10.08
C GLN A 97 -13.74 -9.10 -9.85
N ASN A 98 -13.68 -10.44 -10.01
CA ASN A 98 -14.81 -11.33 -9.76
C ASN A 98 -14.94 -11.75 -8.27
N LEU A 99 -13.97 -11.43 -7.42
CA LEU A 99 -14.08 -11.70 -5.99
C LEU A 99 -15.16 -10.84 -5.32
N PRO A 100 -15.86 -11.37 -4.29
CA PRO A 100 -16.91 -10.61 -3.62
C PRO A 100 -16.36 -9.34 -2.97
N SER A 101 -17.12 -8.25 -3.06
CA SER A 101 -16.72 -6.93 -2.53
C SER A 101 -16.45 -6.96 -1.02
N SER A 102 -17.11 -7.84 -0.27
CA SER A 102 -16.86 -8.07 1.15
C SER A 102 -15.42 -8.49 1.46
N LEU A 103 -14.76 -9.12 0.48
CA LEU A 103 -13.38 -9.57 0.54
C LEU A 103 -12.40 -8.49 0.08
N THR A 104 -12.79 -7.59 -0.83
CA THR A 104 -11.85 -6.69 -1.54
C THR A 104 -11.96 -5.22 -1.17
N HIS A 105 -13.13 -4.74 -0.72
CA HIS A 105 -13.39 -3.31 -0.53
C HIS A 105 -12.45 -2.62 0.47
N TRP A 106 -12.04 -3.34 1.52
CA TRP A 106 -11.14 -2.83 2.55
C TRP A 106 -9.77 -2.41 1.99
N MET A 107 -9.31 -3.01 0.89
CA MET A 107 -8.02 -2.69 0.27
C MET A 107 -7.99 -1.22 -0.18
N LYS A 108 -9.08 -0.74 -0.79
CA LYS A 108 -9.22 0.67 -1.20
C LYS A 108 -9.08 1.60 -0.01
N THR A 109 -9.80 1.31 1.08
CA THR A 109 -9.75 2.10 2.31
C THR A 109 -8.35 2.13 2.91
N CYS A 110 -7.69 0.96 2.96
CA CYS A 110 -6.32 0.83 3.47
C CYS A 110 -5.32 1.68 2.65
N ILE A 111 -5.38 1.61 1.32
CA ILE A 111 -4.49 2.37 0.43
C ILE A 111 -4.72 3.88 0.55
N ILE A 112 -5.98 4.34 0.58
CA ILE A 112 -6.30 5.76 0.72
C ILE A 112 -5.74 6.33 2.04
N ILE A 113 -5.99 5.65 3.15
CA ILE A 113 -5.51 6.06 4.47
C ILE A 113 -3.98 6.09 4.52
N THR A 114 -3.33 5.09 3.92
CA THR A 114 -1.87 5.05 3.80
C THR A 114 -1.34 6.25 3.03
N TYR A 115 -1.93 6.59 1.88
CA TYR A 115 -1.50 7.73 1.07
C TYR A 115 -1.73 9.08 1.75
N ILE A 116 -2.82 9.24 2.52
CA ILE A 116 -3.02 10.43 3.34
C ILE A 116 -1.89 10.58 4.36
N GLY A 117 -1.55 9.49 5.08
CA GLY A 117 -0.44 9.50 6.05
C GLY A 117 0.91 9.82 5.40
N VAL A 118 1.21 9.22 4.25
CA VAL A 118 2.43 9.49 3.48
C VAL A 118 2.48 10.95 3.00
N ALA A 119 1.36 11.52 2.55
CA ALA A 119 1.30 12.92 2.14
C ALA A 119 1.69 13.87 3.28
N PHE A 120 1.19 13.63 4.50
CA PHE A 120 1.62 14.40 5.68
C PHE A 120 3.11 14.24 5.99
N ALA A 121 3.66 13.03 5.88
CA ALA A 121 5.10 12.79 6.07
C ALA A 121 5.96 13.49 5.01
N LEU A 122 5.50 13.54 3.75
CA LEU A 122 6.18 14.25 2.67
C LEU A 122 6.16 15.75 2.88
N ILE A 123 5.01 16.33 3.26
CA ILE A 123 4.90 17.76 3.61
C ILE A 123 5.87 18.11 4.73
N LEU A 124 5.91 17.30 5.79
CA LEU A 124 6.86 17.47 6.90
C LEU A 124 8.31 17.45 6.41
N THR A 125 8.66 16.48 5.57
CA THR A 125 10.03 16.36 5.01
C THR A 125 10.40 17.59 4.17
N ILE A 126 9.48 18.08 3.34
CA ILE A 126 9.70 19.27 2.50
C ILE A 126 9.96 20.50 3.38
N ILE A 127 9.16 20.70 4.43
CA ILE A 127 9.34 21.84 5.35
C ILE A 127 10.72 21.77 6.04
N ILE A 128 11.11 20.59 6.55
CA ILE A 128 12.42 20.39 7.19
C ILE A 128 13.57 20.71 6.21
N LEU A 129 13.46 20.25 4.97
CA LEU A 129 14.47 20.52 3.94
C LEU A 129 14.59 22.02 3.63
N ILE A 130 13.45 22.72 3.52
CA ILE A 130 13.42 24.17 3.29
C ILE A 130 14.06 24.92 4.48
N GLN A 131 13.69 24.60 5.71
CA GLN A 131 14.27 25.22 6.90
C GLN A 131 15.79 25.03 6.95
N LYS A 132 16.26 23.81 6.68
CA LYS A 132 17.68 23.49 6.65
C LYS A 132 18.43 24.30 5.60
N TYR A 133 17.86 24.45 4.40
CA TYR A 133 18.45 25.23 3.33
C TYR A 133 18.60 26.71 3.71
N TYR A 134 17.52 27.34 4.21
CA TYR A 134 17.56 28.76 4.58
C TYR A 134 18.34 29.07 5.86
N SER A 135 18.49 28.11 6.77
CA SER A 135 19.31 28.27 7.98
C SER A 135 20.82 28.09 7.72
N SER A 136 21.21 27.63 6.52
CA SER A 136 22.61 27.40 6.12
C SER A 136 23.17 28.53 5.22
N CYS A 137 22.35 29.53 4.86
CA CYS A 137 22.77 30.79 4.23
C CYS A 137 22.94 31.87 5.30
#